data_AF-A0A853EPY2-F1
#
_entry.id   AF-A0A853EPY2-F1
#
_cell.length_a   1.000
_cell.length_b   1.000
_cell.length_c   1.000
_cell.angle_alpha   90.00
_cell.angle_beta   90.00
_cell.angle_gamma   90.00
#
_symmetry.space_group_name_H-M   'P 1'
#
loop_
_entity.id
_entity.type
_entity.pdbx_description
1 polymer ?
#
loop_
_entity_poly.entity_id
_entity_poly.type
_entity_poly.pdbx_seq_one_letter_code
_entity_poly.pdbx_strand_id
1 'polypeptide(L)'
;MSAASPGPGRAGSEETTTPVTPATPVTATTPEDVGAPETAGVLESAGAPGPQAPTGQEVPRGVAVLVLDGAPQEVEATTASTRVVSSPADELHVCTTWGQGARRTEAPYALLLRAGDRLEPGSLRALEGFARARSAQVVTADRIEQGTIRRCPRFSLRLLEQLPYAGRALLVSTELLREVTGSGQEPSSAPGEGGAPEALGGATEWDLQLRLVDAAGVVEHCPVVAVNQAGPVQAGTLADRLATVRRHLERQGRSGETVRPGPTGLPRVLPRRPREHRVSVVVPTAFTRRDLADAGPRVLVEALVAALDQTTGGVDCEIVLVVDEAAPEAAIEACRALWHGPLRVARTRGGFNFSRAINAGVVEASGDVVLLLNDDIEPVRPGWVQDMLAALDLPGVGAVGARLLFDDGTIQHLGVVCPPRIL
;
A
#
# COMPACT_ATOMS: atom_id res chain seq x y z
N MET A 1 16.78 46.72 -53.20
CA MET A 1 15.94 47.12 -54.35
C MET A 1 15.20 45.90 -54.83
N SER A 2 13.87 46.03 -54.85
CA SER A 2 12.88 45.27 -55.63
C SER A 2 12.75 43.76 -55.37
N ALA A 3 11.59 43.13 -55.18
CA ALA A 3 10.20 43.43 -54.77
C ALA A 3 9.32 42.34 -55.41
N ALA A 4 8.17 42.07 -54.77
CA ALA A 4 6.97 41.38 -55.25
C ALA A 4 7.00 39.83 -55.30
N SER A 5 5.97 39.08 -54.90
CA SER A 5 4.70 39.36 -54.20
C SER A 5 4.02 38.03 -53.81
N PRO A 6 2.95 38.04 -53.00
CA PRO A 6 2.48 36.92 -52.15
C PRO A 6 1.10 36.31 -52.53
N GLY A 7 0.72 35.23 -51.82
CA GLY A 7 -0.67 34.73 -51.65
C GLY A 7 -0.99 33.40 -52.36
N PRO A 8 -1.96 32.57 -51.89
CA PRO A 8 -3.10 32.89 -51.02
C PRO A 8 -3.02 32.18 -49.64
N GLY A 9 -3.57 32.70 -48.54
CA GLY A 9 -4.95 33.13 -48.36
C GLY A 9 -5.71 32.03 -47.58
N ARG A 10 -5.42 31.85 -46.30
CA ARG A 10 -6.23 31.01 -45.40
C ARG A 10 -7.52 31.75 -45.09
N ALA A 11 -8.60 31.32 -45.74
CA ALA A 11 -9.95 31.76 -45.45
C ALA A 11 -10.33 31.32 -44.03
N GLY A 12 -10.82 32.27 -43.24
CA GLY A 12 -11.54 32.01 -42.02
C GLY A 12 -12.81 31.24 -42.33
N SER A 13 -13.06 30.20 -41.55
CA SER A 13 -14.41 29.69 -41.32
C SER A 13 -14.70 29.87 -39.85
N GLU A 14 -15.68 30.73 -39.59
CA GLU A 14 -16.33 30.89 -38.30
C GLU A 14 -17.03 29.57 -37.97
N GLU A 15 -16.48 28.79 -37.04
CA GLU A 15 -17.24 27.73 -36.39
C GLU A 15 -17.99 28.36 -35.22
N THR A 16 -19.31 28.39 -35.39
CA THR A 16 -20.28 28.98 -34.48
C THR A 16 -20.23 28.20 -33.16
N THR A 17 -19.62 28.79 -32.14
CA THR A 17 -19.69 28.28 -30.77
C THR A 17 -21.13 28.38 -30.27
N THR A 18 -21.84 27.25 -30.27
CA THR A 18 -23.10 27.12 -29.54
C THR A 18 -22.76 27.07 -28.04
N PRO A 19 -23.32 27.96 -27.20
CA PRO A 19 -23.04 27.92 -25.77
C PRO A 19 -23.73 26.69 -25.17
N VAL A 20 -22.94 25.76 -24.65
CA VAL A 20 -23.42 24.67 -23.79
C VAL A 20 -23.96 25.31 -22.51
N THR A 21 -25.28 25.25 -22.34
CA THR A 21 -25.96 25.69 -21.13
C THR A 21 -25.57 24.75 -19.98
N PRO A 22 -25.17 25.26 -18.80
CA PRO A 22 -24.88 24.39 -17.67
C PRO A 22 -26.14 23.64 -17.24
N ALA A 23 -26.01 22.31 -17.12
CA ALA A 23 -27.08 21.45 -16.62
C ALA A 23 -27.48 21.89 -15.19
N THR A 24 -28.78 22.08 -15.00
CA THR A 24 -29.38 22.42 -13.71
C THR A 24 -29.10 21.30 -12.69
N PRO A 25 -28.70 21.61 -11.45
CA PRO A 25 -28.54 20.58 -10.43
C PRO A 25 -29.90 19.93 -10.12
N VAL A 26 -29.95 18.60 -10.19
CA VAL A 26 -31.09 17.81 -9.75
C VAL A 26 -31.20 17.96 -8.23
N THR A 27 -32.21 18.67 -7.77
CA THR A 27 -32.61 18.78 -6.38
C THR A 27 -33.07 17.41 -5.88
N ALA A 28 -32.41 16.90 -4.84
CA ALA A 28 -32.91 15.76 -4.09
C ALA A 28 -34.22 16.15 -3.40
N THR A 29 -35.31 15.46 -3.76
CA THR A 29 -36.60 15.57 -3.10
C THR A 29 -36.50 15.05 -1.67
N THR A 30 -36.80 15.90 -0.70
CA THR A 30 -37.10 15.53 0.70
C THR A 30 -38.34 14.64 0.76
N PRO A 31 -38.35 13.57 1.58
CA PRO A 31 -39.60 12.95 2.00
C PRO A 31 -40.24 13.82 3.07
N GLU A 32 -41.45 14.29 2.79
CA GLU A 32 -42.35 14.90 3.77
C GLU A 32 -42.84 13.84 4.78
N ASP A 33 -42.78 14.24 6.04
CA ASP A 33 -43.79 14.07 7.10
C ASP A 33 -44.44 12.69 7.31
N VAL A 34 -43.92 11.95 8.31
CA VAL A 34 -44.69 10.95 9.04
C VAL A 34 -44.54 11.20 10.54
N GLY A 35 -45.56 11.87 11.07
CA GLY A 35 -46.04 11.97 12.46
C GLY A 35 -45.16 11.45 13.59
N ALA A 36 -44.81 12.37 14.49
CA ALA A 36 -44.41 12.06 15.85
C ALA A 36 -45.59 11.47 16.66
N PRO A 37 -45.33 10.49 17.55
CA PRO A 37 -46.11 10.32 18.75
C PRO A 37 -45.30 10.67 20.00
N GLU A 38 -46.07 11.15 20.97
CA GLU A 38 -45.70 11.81 22.21
C GLU A 38 -44.96 10.93 23.23
N THR A 39 -44.33 11.63 24.15
CA THR A 39 -43.75 11.22 25.44
C THR A 39 -44.52 10.12 26.18
N ALA A 40 -43.79 9.10 26.67
CA ALA A 40 -44.15 8.39 27.90
C ALA A 40 -42.94 7.67 28.55
N GLY A 41 -42.72 7.91 29.84
CA GLY A 41 -42.19 6.91 30.77
C GLY A 41 -40.70 6.96 31.12
N VAL A 42 -40.38 7.75 32.15
CA VAL A 42 -39.30 7.43 33.10
C VAL A 42 -39.57 6.04 33.69
N LEU A 43 -38.63 5.12 33.54
CA LEU A 43 -38.58 3.87 34.30
C LEU A 43 -37.25 3.83 35.06
N GLU A 44 -37.31 4.28 36.31
CA GLU A 44 -36.34 3.92 37.33
C GLU A 44 -36.35 2.40 37.50
N SER A 45 -35.20 1.76 37.37
CA SER A 45 -35.00 0.40 37.88
C SER A 45 -33.83 0.41 38.87
N ALA A 46 -34.18 0.27 40.15
CA ALA A 46 -33.25 -0.08 41.20
C ALA A 46 -32.94 -1.58 41.08
N GLY A 47 -31.66 -1.94 40.98
CA GLY A 47 -31.22 -3.33 40.85
C GLY A 47 -29.72 -3.55 41.01
N ALA A 48 -29.31 -3.83 42.25
CA ALA A 48 -28.10 -4.52 42.74
C ALA A 48 -26.70 -3.90 42.49
N PRO A 49 -25.81 -3.87 43.51
CA PRO A 49 -24.43 -3.45 43.35
C PRO A 49 -23.67 -4.51 42.53
N GLY A 50 -23.20 -4.11 41.34
CA GLY A 50 -22.27 -4.91 40.56
C GLY A 50 -20.96 -5.17 41.33
N PRO A 51 -20.21 -6.24 40.99
CA PRO A 51 -19.01 -6.61 41.71
C PRO A 51 -18.03 -5.44 41.70
N GLN A 52 -17.54 -5.07 42.89
CA GLN A 52 -16.54 -4.01 43.07
C GLN A 52 -15.37 -4.29 42.14
N ALA A 53 -15.06 -3.34 41.26
CA ALA A 53 -13.86 -3.36 40.44
C ALA A 53 -12.65 -3.54 41.38
N PRO A 54 -11.68 -4.40 41.03
CA PRO A 54 -10.49 -4.55 41.84
C PRO A 54 -9.85 -3.17 41.99
N THR A 55 -9.60 -2.78 43.24
CA THR A 55 -8.91 -1.54 43.61
C THR A 55 -7.66 -1.39 42.75
N GLY A 56 -7.69 -0.41 41.86
CA GLY A 56 -6.71 -0.24 40.80
C GLY A 56 -5.31 -0.04 41.35
N GLN A 57 -4.40 -0.95 41.01
CA GLN A 57 -3.04 -0.51 40.75
C GLN A 57 -3.15 0.55 39.65
N GLU A 58 -2.72 1.78 39.93
CA GLU A 58 -2.56 2.80 38.89
C GLU A 58 -1.70 2.19 37.78
N VAL A 59 -2.30 1.96 36.62
CA VAL A 59 -1.54 1.51 35.45
C VAL A 59 -0.51 2.60 35.19
N PRO A 60 0.80 2.26 35.17
CA PRO A 60 1.85 3.25 34.91
C PRO A 60 1.50 4.05 33.66
N ARG A 61 1.49 5.38 33.78
CA ARG A 61 1.18 6.32 32.69
C ARG A 61 2.46 7.02 32.25
N GLY A 62 2.49 7.45 30.99
CA GLY A 62 3.62 8.18 30.43
C GLY A 62 4.32 7.42 29.31
N VAL A 63 5.10 8.18 28.55
CA VAL A 63 5.94 7.68 27.47
C VAL A 63 7.37 8.15 27.70
N ALA A 64 8.32 7.25 27.50
CA ALA A 64 9.73 7.61 27.41
C ALA A 64 10.07 8.03 25.98
N VAL A 65 10.43 9.28 25.76
CA VAL A 65 10.99 9.70 24.48
C VAL A 65 12.49 9.43 24.51
N LEU A 66 12.91 8.44 23.73
CA LEU A 66 14.31 8.06 23.59
C LEU A 66 14.85 8.77 22.34
N VAL A 67 15.86 9.61 22.53
CA VAL A 67 16.54 10.34 21.45
C VAL A 67 17.91 9.72 21.25
N LEU A 68 18.13 9.07 20.11
CA LEU A 68 19.45 8.58 19.74
C LEU A 68 20.37 9.77 19.43
N ASP A 69 21.51 9.80 20.12
CA ASP A 69 22.47 10.90 20.11
C ASP A 69 23.02 11.22 18.71
N GLY A 70 23.45 12.46 18.51
CA GLY A 70 23.86 13.01 17.21
C GLY A 70 24.55 14.35 17.36
N ALA A 71 24.44 15.24 16.36
CA ALA A 71 25.03 16.57 16.49
C ALA A 71 24.38 17.35 17.65
N PRO A 72 25.13 18.09 18.48
CA PRO A 72 24.57 18.75 19.66
C PRO A 72 23.36 19.65 19.37
N GLN A 73 23.37 20.36 18.24
CA GLN A 73 22.27 21.23 17.79
C GLN A 73 21.01 20.43 17.42
N GLU A 74 21.18 19.24 16.85
CA GLU A 74 20.08 18.34 16.48
C GLU A 74 19.43 17.71 17.72
N VAL A 75 20.24 17.32 18.71
CA VAL A 75 19.76 16.83 20.00
C VAL A 75 18.98 17.93 20.73
N GLU A 76 19.51 19.16 20.75
CA GLU A 76 18.82 20.32 21.33
C GLU A 76 17.47 20.58 20.64
N ALA A 77 17.42 20.55 19.30
CA ALA A 77 16.19 20.73 18.55
C ALA A 77 15.12 19.68 18.91
N THR A 78 15.51 18.39 18.97
CA THR A 78 14.58 17.30 19.30
C THR A 78 14.11 17.39 20.75
N THR A 79 15.03 17.60 21.70
CA THR A 79 14.69 17.70 23.13
C THR A 79 13.82 18.93 23.42
N ALA A 80 14.08 20.07 22.78
CA ALA A 80 13.24 21.25 22.88
C ALA A 80 11.82 20.99 22.35
N SER A 81 11.68 20.37 21.17
CA SER A 81 10.36 20.01 20.63
C SER A 81 9.60 19.02 21.53
N THR A 82 10.32 18.08 22.13
CA THR A 82 9.73 17.07 23.02
C THR A 82 9.19 17.70 24.29
N ARG A 83 9.93 18.63 24.90
CA ARG A 83 9.50 19.33 26.12
C ARG A 83 8.20 20.12 25.95
N VAL A 84 7.92 20.59 24.73
CA VAL A 84 6.68 21.31 24.41
C VAL A 84 5.46 20.38 24.47
N VAL A 85 5.63 19.10 24.15
CA VAL A 85 4.53 18.14 24.02
C VAL A 85 4.43 17.14 25.17
N SER A 86 5.51 17.01 25.97
CA SER A 86 5.57 16.10 27.12
C SER A 86 4.79 16.60 28.32
N SER A 87 4.36 15.68 29.18
CA SER A 87 3.83 15.97 30.52
C SER A 87 4.81 15.54 31.62
N PRO A 88 4.57 15.88 32.89
CA PRO A 88 5.40 15.42 34.01
C PRO A 88 5.48 13.90 34.17
N ALA A 89 4.54 13.15 33.58
CA ALA A 89 4.56 11.69 33.59
C ALA A 89 5.46 11.10 32.48
N ASP A 90 5.93 11.91 31.54
CA ASP A 90 6.83 11.45 30.48
C ASP A 90 8.29 11.56 30.91
N GLU A 91 9.10 10.73 30.28
CA GLU A 91 10.54 10.76 30.44
C GLU A 91 11.19 11.17 29.12
N LEU A 92 12.32 11.88 29.19
CA LEU A 92 13.12 12.24 28.02
C LEU A 92 14.56 11.82 28.26
N HIS A 93 15.04 10.89 27.43
CA HIS A 93 16.38 10.33 27.54
C HIS A 93 17.15 10.53 26.23
N VAL A 94 18.32 11.17 26.32
CA VAL A 94 19.32 11.10 25.24
C VAL A 94 20.20 9.88 25.48
N CYS A 95 20.31 9.02 24.48
CA CYS A 95 21.00 7.74 24.58
C CYS A 95 21.89 7.47 23.37
N THR A 96 22.98 6.73 23.57
CA THR A 96 23.87 6.30 22.49
C THR A 96 23.41 5.01 21.81
N THR A 97 22.51 4.28 22.46
CA THR A 97 21.88 3.04 21.98
C THR A 97 20.45 2.96 22.52
N TRP A 98 19.55 2.30 21.80
CA TRP A 98 18.16 2.15 22.22
C TRP A 98 18.04 1.28 23.47
N GLY A 99 18.86 0.24 23.60
CA GLY A 99 18.87 -0.63 24.78
C GLY A 99 19.33 0.10 26.04
N GLN A 100 20.25 1.06 25.94
CA GLN A 100 20.59 1.94 27.06
C GLN A 100 19.37 2.77 27.50
N GLY A 101 18.65 3.38 26.55
CA GLY A 101 17.42 4.12 26.85
C GLY A 101 16.34 3.23 27.48
N ALA A 102 16.10 2.05 26.89
CA ALA A 102 15.11 1.09 27.36
C ALA A 102 15.36 0.62 28.81
N ARG A 103 16.62 0.47 29.22
CA ARG A 103 17.00 0.08 30.61
C ARG A 103 16.85 1.21 31.63
N ARG A 104 16.81 2.48 31.18
CA ARG A 104 16.77 3.65 32.07
C ARG A 104 15.35 4.12 32.40
N THR A 105 14.37 3.71 31.61
CA THR A 105 13.00 4.17 31.78
C THR A 105 12.13 3.15 32.50
N GLU A 106 11.15 3.62 33.26
CA GLU A 106 10.10 2.78 33.86
C GLU A 106 8.76 2.95 33.12
N ALA A 107 8.66 3.93 32.21
CA ALA A 107 7.49 4.12 31.37
C ALA A 107 7.12 2.85 30.59
N PRO A 108 5.82 2.54 30.43
CA PRO A 108 5.36 1.33 29.74
C PRO A 108 5.64 1.35 28.23
N TYR A 109 5.78 2.54 27.65
CA TYR A 109 6.07 2.74 26.24
C TYR A 109 7.27 3.66 26.06
N ALA A 110 8.05 3.38 25.00
CA ALA A 110 9.15 4.19 24.55
C ALA A 110 8.93 4.64 23.09
N LEU A 111 9.01 5.94 22.84
CA LEU A 111 9.01 6.51 21.49
C LEU A 111 10.45 6.69 21.01
N LEU A 112 10.76 6.11 19.85
CA LEU A 112 12.10 6.14 19.27
C LEU A 112 12.25 7.32 18.30
N LEU A 113 13.20 8.23 18.57
CA LEU A 113 13.54 9.37 17.72
C LEU A 113 15.06 9.50 17.55
N ARG A 114 15.53 10.10 16.46
CA ARG A 114 16.91 10.57 16.40
C ARG A 114 17.00 12.06 16.66
N ALA A 115 18.20 12.49 17.03
CA ALA A 115 18.61 13.88 16.93
C ALA A 115 18.19 14.48 15.58
N GLY A 116 17.54 15.65 15.63
CA GLY A 116 17.04 16.40 14.48
C GLY A 116 15.54 16.24 14.27
N ASP A 117 14.95 15.12 14.67
CA ASP A 117 13.50 14.91 14.56
C ASP A 117 12.74 15.84 15.50
N ARG A 118 11.53 16.25 15.11
CA ARG A 118 10.67 17.11 15.95
C ARG A 118 9.32 16.47 16.15
N LEU A 119 8.86 16.39 17.40
CA LEU A 119 7.52 15.89 17.70
C LEU A 119 6.46 16.93 17.35
N GLU A 120 5.39 16.47 16.72
CA GLU A 120 4.23 17.31 16.43
C GLU A 120 3.34 17.48 17.67
N PRO A 121 2.70 18.64 17.88
CA PRO A 121 1.83 18.88 19.02
C PRO A 121 0.73 17.82 19.18
N GLY A 122 0.54 17.32 20.41
CA GLY A 122 -0.51 16.34 20.75
C GLY A 122 -0.23 14.90 20.30
N SER A 123 0.81 14.67 19.49
CA SER A 123 1.16 13.35 18.95
C SER A 123 1.43 12.31 20.04
N LEU A 124 2.26 12.64 21.03
CA LEU A 124 2.69 11.72 22.07
C LEU A 124 1.52 11.09 22.83
N ARG A 125 0.50 11.91 23.15
CA ARG A 125 -0.72 11.46 23.83
C ARG A 125 -1.66 10.68 22.93
N ALA A 126 -1.78 11.09 21.67
CA ALA A 126 -2.53 10.33 20.69
C ALA A 126 -1.95 8.92 20.51
N LEU A 127 -0.63 8.79 20.40
CA LEU A 127 0.06 7.51 20.27
C LEU A 127 -0.12 6.63 21.53
N GLU A 128 0.09 7.18 22.74
CA GLU A 128 -0.09 6.43 23.98
C GLU A 128 -1.54 5.94 24.16
N GLY A 129 -2.50 6.84 24.00
CA GLY A 129 -3.92 6.51 24.14
C GLY A 129 -4.36 5.45 23.13
N PHE A 130 -3.89 5.57 21.89
CA PHE A 130 -4.15 4.60 20.83
C PHE A 130 -3.50 3.24 21.13
N ALA A 131 -2.24 3.21 21.56
CA ALA A 131 -1.54 1.98 21.91
C ALA A 131 -2.28 1.21 23.01
N ARG A 132 -2.70 1.91 24.08
CA ARG A 132 -3.47 1.29 25.18
C ARG A 132 -4.82 0.78 24.74
N ALA A 133 -5.58 1.59 23.98
CA ALA A 133 -6.90 1.21 23.49
C ALA A 133 -6.86 -0.03 22.58
N ARG A 134 -5.74 -0.26 21.87
CA ARG A 134 -5.53 -1.40 20.99
C ARG A 134 -4.71 -2.52 21.60
N SER A 135 -4.21 -2.36 22.83
CA SER A 135 -3.19 -3.24 23.41
C SER A 135 -2.00 -3.46 22.46
N ALA A 136 -1.63 -2.44 21.70
CA ALA A 136 -0.56 -2.51 20.72
C ALA A 136 0.80 -2.46 21.42
N GLN A 137 1.73 -3.30 20.97
CA GLN A 137 3.12 -3.30 21.42
C GLN A 137 4.01 -2.46 20.51
N VAL A 138 3.62 -2.28 19.24
CA VAL A 138 4.28 -1.36 18.31
C VAL A 138 3.22 -0.50 17.63
N VAL A 139 3.40 0.81 17.64
CA VAL A 139 2.55 1.78 16.93
C VAL A 139 3.40 2.58 15.96
N THR A 140 3.00 2.53 14.69
CA THR A 140 3.50 3.39 13.62
C THR A 140 2.61 4.61 13.45
N ALA A 141 3.12 5.67 12.83
CA ALA A 141 2.38 6.92 12.67
C ALA A 141 2.69 7.61 11.33
N ASP A 142 1.85 8.57 10.96
CA ASP A 142 2.14 9.47 9.85
C ASP A 142 3.26 10.43 10.23
N ARG A 143 3.91 11.02 9.23
CA ARG A 143 5.04 11.93 9.44
C ARG A 143 5.05 13.08 8.44
N ILE A 144 5.77 14.13 8.77
CA ILE A 144 6.23 15.13 7.80
C ILE A 144 7.63 14.72 7.36
N GLU A 145 7.85 14.67 6.06
CA GLU A 145 9.16 14.39 5.47
C GLU A 145 9.36 15.40 4.33
N GLN A 146 10.41 16.22 4.45
CA GLN A 146 10.71 17.31 3.49
C GLN A 146 9.51 18.24 3.27
N GLY A 147 8.84 18.63 4.36
CA GLY A 147 7.68 19.54 4.32
C GLY A 147 6.39 18.93 3.77
N THR A 148 6.39 17.64 3.40
CA THR A 148 5.21 16.95 2.89
C THR A 148 4.70 15.92 3.90
N ILE A 149 3.39 15.87 4.11
CA ILE A 149 2.78 14.82 4.94
C ILE A 149 2.86 13.48 4.19
N ARG A 150 3.49 12.49 4.82
CA ARG A 150 3.55 11.09 4.38
C ARG A 150 2.57 10.30 5.21
N ARG A 151 1.41 9.99 4.61
CA ARG A 151 0.41 9.09 5.19
C ARG A 151 0.82 7.64 4.96
N CYS A 152 0.80 6.84 6.01
CA CYS A 152 1.04 5.41 5.92
C CYS A 152 -0.31 4.67 5.77
N PRO A 153 -0.33 3.53 5.08
CA PRO A 153 -1.48 2.64 5.14
C PRO A 153 -1.62 2.05 6.54
N ARG A 154 -2.72 1.32 6.78
CA ARG A 154 -2.75 0.32 7.86
C ARG A 154 -1.50 -0.55 7.81
N PHE A 155 -1.04 -0.99 9.00
CA PHE A 155 0.23 -1.71 9.10
C PHE A 155 0.28 -2.91 8.14
N SER A 156 1.35 -2.98 7.35
CA SER A 156 1.59 -3.99 6.33
C SER A 156 3.03 -4.46 6.44
N LEU A 157 3.21 -5.64 7.04
CA LEU A 157 4.51 -6.30 7.11
C LEU A 157 5.12 -6.47 5.71
N ARG A 158 4.30 -6.80 4.71
CA ARG A 158 4.74 -6.98 3.31
C ARG A 158 5.33 -5.71 2.70
N LEU A 159 4.77 -4.55 3.03
CA LEU A 159 5.33 -3.29 2.60
C LEU A 159 6.62 -2.98 3.39
N LEU A 160 6.64 -3.29 4.68
CA LEU A 160 7.82 -3.14 5.53
C LEU A 160 9.00 -4.04 5.12
N GLU A 161 8.74 -5.20 4.51
CA GLU A 161 9.75 -6.10 3.93
C GLU A 161 10.41 -5.50 2.67
N GLN A 162 9.75 -4.55 2.00
CA GLN A 162 10.25 -3.96 0.76
C GLN A 162 10.83 -2.56 0.97
N LEU A 163 10.29 -1.79 1.92
CA LEU A 163 10.82 -0.49 2.30
C LEU A 163 10.44 -0.11 3.74
N PRO A 164 11.24 0.72 4.44
CA PRO A 164 10.91 1.26 5.76
C PRO A 164 9.83 2.36 5.70
N TYR A 165 8.65 2.03 5.14
CA TYR A 165 7.59 3.00 4.86
C TYR A 165 6.99 3.62 6.12
N ALA A 166 7.04 2.91 7.25
CA ALA A 166 6.49 3.33 8.54
C ALA A 166 7.18 4.58 9.11
N GLY A 167 8.29 5.02 8.49
CA GLY A 167 9.13 6.08 9.05
C GLY A 167 9.91 5.58 10.25
N ARG A 168 10.69 6.46 10.87
CA ARG A 168 11.53 6.09 12.02
C ARG A 168 10.81 6.06 13.36
N ALA A 169 9.80 6.92 13.52
CA ALA A 169 9.11 7.10 14.79
C ALA A 169 8.20 5.89 15.07
N LEU A 170 8.63 5.07 16.01
CA LEU A 170 7.85 3.94 16.54
C LEU A 170 7.63 4.17 18.02
N LEU A 171 6.37 4.08 18.46
CA LEU A 171 6.06 3.90 19.87
C LEU A 171 6.06 2.39 20.13
N VAL A 172 6.88 1.93 21.07
CA VAL A 172 7.15 0.52 21.33
C VAL A 172 6.91 0.26 22.82
N SER A 173 6.30 -0.86 23.19
CA SER A 173 6.26 -1.27 24.61
C SER A 173 7.68 -1.46 25.12
N THR A 174 8.00 -0.86 26.27
CA THR A 174 9.36 -0.86 26.81
C THR A 174 9.88 -2.28 27.08
N GLU A 175 9.00 -3.22 27.46
CA GLU A 175 9.34 -4.63 27.62
C GLU A 175 9.87 -5.25 26.32
N LEU A 176 9.10 -5.16 25.23
CA LEU A 176 9.51 -5.60 23.90
C LEU A 176 10.81 -4.94 23.44
N LEU A 177 10.95 -3.63 23.68
CA LEU A 177 12.18 -2.91 23.32
C LEU A 177 13.38 -3.49 24.06
N ARG A 178 13.28 -3.78 25.36
CA ARG A 178 14.36 -4.40 26.15
C ARG A 178 14.67 -5.82 25.68
N GLU A 179 13.65 -6.61 25.35
CA GLU A 179 13.83 -7.97 24.80
C GLU A 179 14.64 -7.93 23.51
N VAL A 180 14.21 -7.11 22.55
CA VAL A 180 14.86 -7.02 21.24
C VAL A 180 16.26 -6.40 21.35
N THR A 181 16.45 -5.36 22.15
CA THR A 181 17.76 -4.71 22.28
C THR A 181 18.75 -5.49 23.15
N GLY A 182 18.26 -6.32 24.08
CA GLY A 182 19.07 -7.14 24.97
C GLY A 182 19.93 -8.20 24.26
N SER A 183 19.63 -8.52 22.99
CA SER A 183 20.39 -9.50 22.22
C SER A 183 21.63 -8.93 21.49
N GLY A 184 22.00 -7.66 21.73
CA GLY A 184 23.32 -7.11 21.41
C GLY A 184 23.57 -6.67 19.96
N GLN A 185 22.54 -6.61 19.10
CA GLN A 185 22.65 -6.02 17.76
C GLN A 185 21.84 -4.72 17.71
N GLU A 186 22.50 -3.57 17.73
CA GLU A 186 21.85 -2.26 17.73
C GLU A 186 22.53 -1.27 16.78
N PRO A 187 21.78 -0.34 16.16
CA PRO A 187 22.37 0.78 15.45
C PRO A 187 23.17 1.65 16.41
N SER A 188 24.45 1.85 16.14
CA SER A 188 25.27 2.85 16.84
C SER A 188 25.29 4.15 16.04
N SER A 189 25.30 5.29 16.75
CA SER A 189 25.48 6.63 16.17
C SER A 189 26.94 6.95 15.80
N ALA A 190 27.91 6.09 16.13
CA ALA A 190 29.32 6.32 15.80
C ALA A 190 29.60 6.00 14.32
N PRO A 191 30.03 6.96 13.47
CA PRO A 191 30.73 6.61 12.24
C PRO A 191 32.03 5.91 12.62
N GLY A 192 32.30 4.74 12.05
CA GLY A 192 33.59 4.09 12.20
C GLY A 192 34.70 5.07 11.83
N GLU A 193 35.63 5.32 12.75
CA GLU A 193 36.77 6.18 12.50
C GLU A 193 37.60 5.61 11.32
N GLY A 194 37.59 6.30 10.17
CA GLY A 194 38.69 6.22 9.20
C GLY A 194 38.74 5.02 8.24
N GLY A 195 37.62 4.37 7.90
CA GLY A 195 37.57 3.34 6.86
C GLY A 195 36.57 3.67 5.74
N ALA A 196 36.73 3.07 4.55
CA ALA A 196 35.72 3.04 3.49
C ALA A 196 34.32 2.68 4.05
N PRO A 197 33.18 2.89 3.35
CA PRO A 197 31.87 2.48 3.83
C PRO A 197 31.81 0.94 3.97
N GLU A 198 32.32 0.44 5.08
CA GLU A 198 32.22 -0.94 5.51
C GLU A 198 30.75 -1.21 5.79
N ALA A 199 30.27 -2.36 5.31
CA ALA A 199 28.91 -2.82 5.53
C ALA A 199 28.53 -2.60 7.00
N LEU A 200 27.35 -2.03 7.26
CA LEU A 200 26.88 -1.57 8.57
C LEU A 200 26.68 -2.69 9.63
N GLY A 201 27.41 -3.81 9.55
CA GLY A 201 27.40 -4.89 10.52
C GLY A 201 26.02 -5.48 10.79
N GLY A 202 25.05 -5.21 9.91
CA GLY A 202 23.68 -5.66 10.05
C GLY A 202 22.87 -5.04 11.19
N ALA A 203 23.16 -3.82 11.66
CA ALA A 203 22.33 -3.16 12.68
C ALA A 203 21.82 -1.79 12.20
N THR A 204 20.97 -1.81 11.17
CA THR A 204 20.32 -0.59 10.65
C THR A 204 19.04 -0.28 11.44
N GLU A 205 18.50 0.93 11.31
CA GLU A 205 17.19 1.24 11.90
C GLU A 205 16.12 0.31 11.34
N TRP A 206 16.15 0.03 10.04
CA TRP A 206 15.19 -0.87 9.42
C TRP A 206 15.28 -2.30 9.95
N ASP A 207 16.49 -2.81 10.25
CA ASP A 207 16.65 -4.10 10.90
C ASP A 207 16.02 -4.14 12.29
N LEU A 208 16.22 -3.08 13.11
CA LEU A 208 15.57 -2.96 14.41
C LEU A 208 14.04 -2.93 14.26
N GLN A 209 13.50 -2.19 13.28
CA GLN A 209 12.06 -2.14 13.02
C GLN A 209 11.49 -3.53 12.71
N LEU A 210 12.15 -4.29 11.83
CA LEU A 210 11.73 -5.65 11.51
C LEU A 210 11.81 -6.56 12.74
N ARG A 211 12.86 -6.45 13.57
CA ARG A 211 12.99 -7.26 14.79
C ARG A 211 11.94 -6.93 15.85
N LEU A 212 11.59 -5.65 16.00
CA LEU A 212 10.48 -5.22 16.87
C LEU A 212 9.15 -5.79 16.39
N VAL A 213 8.89 -5.72 15.09
CA VAL A 213 7.67 -6.30 14.49
C VAL A 213 7.68 -7.83 14.60
N ASP A 214 8.82 -8.48 14.45
CA ASP A 214 8.98 -9.93 14.55
C ASP A 214 8.60 -10.46 15.93
N ALA A 215 8.94 -9.71 16.98
CA ALA A 215 8.68 -10.07 18.37
C ALA A 215 7.34 -9.50 18.90
N ALA A 216 6.73 -8.55 18.20
CA ALA A 216 5.45 -7.97 18.59
C ALA A 216 4.28 -8.90 18.24
N GLY A 217 3.39 -9.13 19.20
CA GLY A 217 2.09 -9.77 18.97
C GLY A 217 1.06 -8.85 18.32
N VAL A 218 1.10 -7.54 18.62
CA VAL A 218 0.16 -6.53 18.07
C VAL A 218 0.91 -5.30 17.57
N VAL A 219 0.82 -5.08 16.25
CA VAL A 219 1.37 -3.90 15.56
C VAL A 219 0.24 -3.14 14.90
N GLU A 220 0.15 -1.84 15.17
CA GLU A 220 -0.94 -1.00 14.69
C GLU A 220 -0.43 0.31 14.07
N HIS A 221 -1.27 0.95 13.26
CA HIS A 221 -1.00 2.26 12.68
C HIS A 221 -1.97 3.30 13.24
N CYS A 222 -1.42 4.34 13.87
CA CYS A 222 -2.18 5.49 14.36
C CYS A 222 -2.15 6.60 13.28
N PRO A 223 -3.31 7.01 12.71
CA PRO A 223 -3.38 7.98 11.62
C PRO A 223 -3.23 9.43 12.13
N VAL A 224 -2.18 9.66 12.91
CA VAL A 224 -1.77 10.97 13.42
C VAL A 224 -0.41 11.31 12.84
N VAL A 225 -0.22 12.56 12.43
CA VAL A 225 1.10 13.06 12.05
C VAL A 225 1.90 13.25 13.34
N ALA A 226 2.82 12.34 13.62
CA ALA A 226 3.50 12.29 14.91
C ALA A 226 4.82 13.06 14.93
N VAL A 227 5.55 13.04 13.84
CA VAL A 227 6.92 13.53 13.79
C VAL A 227 7.18 14.30 12.50
N ASN A 228 7.92 15.39 12.60
CA ASN A 228 8.67 15.98 11.50
C ASN A 228 10.04 15.30 11.45
N GLN A 229 10.19 14.40 10.49
CA GLN A 229 11.33 13.52 10.34
C GLN A 229 12.45 14.25 9.60
N ALA A 230 13.61 14.41 10.24
CA ALA A 230 14.72 15.19 9.70
C ALA A 230 15.47 14.49 8.55
N GLY A 231 15.51 13.15 8.55
CA GLY A 231 16.19 12.37 7.54
C GLY A 231 15.53 11.01 7.30
N PRO A 232 15.89 10.32 6.20
CA PRO A 232 15.30 9.01 5.90
C PRO A 232 15.63 7.98 6.98
N VAL A 233 14.85 6.90 7.04
CA VAL A 233 15.20 5.74 7.85
C VAL A 233 16.52 5.16 7.34
N GLN A 234 17.47 4.94 8.25
CA GLN A 234 18.75 4.32 7.94
C GLN A 234 18.53 2.84 7.62
N ALA A 235 18.57 2.52 6.32
CA ALA A 235 18.37 1.19 5.77
C ALA A 235 19.65 0.59 5.13
N GLY A 236 20.73 1.36 5.08
CA GLY A 236 21.99 0.96 4.42
C GLY A 236 21.89 0.89 2.90
N THR A 237 22.91 0.25 2.30
CA THR A 237 23.03 -0.02 0.87
C THR A 237 22.02 -1.08 0.42
N LEU A 238 21.85 -1.27 -0.90
CA LEU A 238 21.00 -2.36 -1.41
C LEU A 238 21.43 -3.73 -0.86
N ALA A 239 22.73 -3.99 -0.71
CA ALA A 239 23.23 -5.24 -0.14
C ALA A 239 22.78 -5.40 1.33
N ASP A 240 22.89 -4.34 2.13
CA ASP A 240 22.44 -4.34 3.54
C ASP A 240 20.94 -4.57 3.64
N ARG A 241 20.15 -3.97 2.75
CA ARG A 241 18.69 -4.13 2.69
C ARG A 241 18.30 -5.57 2.38
N LEU A 242 18.91 -6.18 1.37
CA LEU A 242 18.65 -7.58 1.02
C LEU A 242 19.03 -8.52 2.17
N ALA A 243 20.16 -8.29 2.84
CA ALA A 243 20.59 -9.07 4.00
C ALA A 243 19.65 -8.89 5.20
N THR A 244 19.19 -7.66 5.45
CA THR A 244 18.22 -7.32 6.50
C THR A 244 16.92 -8.10 6.32
N VAL A 245 16.37 -8.08 5.10
CA VAL A 245 15.13 -8.81 4.78
C VAL A 245 15.33 -10.32 4.86
N ARG A 246 16.47 -10.87 4.41
CA ARG A 246 16.76 -12.31 4.55
C ARG A 246 16.77 -12.77 6.01
N ARG A 247 17.44 -12.03 6.89
CA ARG A 247 17.45 -12.34 8.33
C ARG A 247 16.05 -12.25 8.95
N HIS A 248 15.25 -11.28 8.53
CA HIS A 248 13.84 -11.20 8.91
C HIS A 248 13.05 -12.44 8.49
N LEU A 249 13.16 -12.85 7.22
CA LEU A 249 12.50 -14.05 6.72
C LEU A 249 12.96 -15.32 7.47
N GLU A 250 14.24 -15.43 7.81
CA GLU A 250 14.76 -16.53 8.64
C GLU A 250 14.10 -16.58 10.02
N ARG A 251 14.00 -15.43 10.71
CA ARG A 251 13.31 -15.34 12.02
C ARG A 251 11.83 -15.72 11.93
N GLN A 252 11.19 -15.41 10.81
CA GLN A 252 9.78 -15.74 10.53
C GLN A 252 9.58 -17.18 9.99
N GLY A 253 10.63 -18.01 9.90
CA GLY A 253 10.54 -19.37 9.35
C GLY A 253 10.26 -19.42 7.84
N ARG A 254 10.51 -18.31 7.13
CA ARG A 254 10.25 -18.09 5.70
C ARG A 254 11.53 -18.06 4.86
N SER A 255 12.59 -18.73 5.31
CA SER A 255 13.90 -18.80 4.62
C SER A 255 13.85 -19.43 3.22
N GLY A 256 12.76 -20.11 2.87
CA GLY A 256 12.53 -20.60 1.50
C GLY A 256 12.13 -19.52 0.50
N GLU A 257 11.70 -18.34 0.96
CA GLU A 257 11.37 -17.21 0.09
C GLU A 257 12.63 -16.55 -0.47
N THR A 258 12.56 -16.10 -1.73
CA THR A 258 13.72 -15.50 -2.40
C THR A 258 13.67 -13.98 -2.28
N VAL A 259 14.81 -13.37 -1.89
CA VAL A 259 14.98 -11.91 -1.83
C VAL A 259 15.94 -11.47 -2.92
N ARG A 260 15.46 -10.63 -3.84
CA ARG A 260 16.23 -10.08 -4.97
C ARG A 260 16.07 -8.55 -5.08
N PRO A 261 16.98 -7.84 -5.77
CA PRO A 261 16.75 -6.46 -6.18
C PRO A 261 15.47 -6.34 -7.01
N GLY A 262 14.58 -5.44 -6.59
CA GLY A 262 13.44 -4.99 -7.37
C GLY A 262 13.82 -3.89 -8.35
N PRO A 263 12.94 -3.56 -9.31
CA PRO A 263 13.20 -2.55 -10.34
C PRO A 263 13.39 -1.12 -9.78
N THR A 264 12.94 -0.87 -8.56
CA THR A 264 13.08 0.42 -7.86
C THR A 264 14.33 0.51 -6.98
N GLY A 265 15.22 -0.50 -7.02
CA GLY A 265 16.38 -0.57 -6.12
C GLY A 265 16.00 -0.91 -4.67
N LEU A 266 14.81 -1.49 -4.46
CA LEU A 266 14.32 -1.99 -3.17
C LEU A 266 14.24 -3.52 -3.17
N PRO A 267 14.34 -4.20 -2.01
CA PRO A 267 14.12 -5.63 -1.93
C PRO A 267 12.75 -6.05 -2.48
N ARG A 268 12.75 -7.15 -3.24
CA ARG A 268 11.54 -7.85 -3.66
C ARG A 268 11.59 -9.26 -3.09
N VAL A 269 10.57 -9.61 -2.30
CA VAL A 269 10.37 -10.94 -1.72
C VAL A 269 9.47 -11.75 -2.65
N LEU A 270 9.84 -12.99 -2.94
CA LEU A 270 9.11 -13.91 -3.79
C LEU A 270 8.82 -15.22 -3.05
N PRO A 271 7.67 -15.87 -3.30
CA PRO A 271 7.33 -17.14 -2.68
C PRO A 271 8.34 -18.26 -3.03
N ARG A 272 8.47 -19.23 -2.12
CA ARG A 272 9.42 -20.37 -2.20
C ARG A 272 9.24 -21.23 -3.47
N ARG A 273 7.99 -21.46 -3.84
CA ARG A 273 7.58 -22.11 -5.08
C ARG A 273 6.29 -21.43 -5.51
N PRO A 274 6.23 -20.83 -6.70
CA PRO A 274 4.94 -20.45 -7.29
C PRO A 274 4.08 -21.70 -7.35
N ARG A 275 2.81 -21.61 -6.93
CA ARG A 275 1.85 -22.65 -7.23
C ARG A 275 1.65 -22.70 -8.74
N GLU A 276 1.48 -23.90 -9.26
CA GLU A 276 1.00 -24.07 -10.62
C GLU A 276 -0.49 -23.72 -10.59
N HIS A 277 -0.83 -22.62 -11.27
CA HIS A 277 -2.19 -22.16 -11.45
C HIS A 277 -2.60 -22.35 -12.89
N ARG A 278 -3.86 -22.71 -13.10
CA ARG A 278 -4.51 -22.56 -14.38
C ARG A 278 -5.29 -21.24 -14.37
N VAL A 279 -4.93 -20.35 -15.27
CA VAL A 279 -5.53 -19.02 -15.36
C VAL A 279 -6.60 -19.00 -16.45
N SER A 280 -7.83 -18.68 -16.08
CA SER A 280 -8.89 -18.35 -17.05
C SER A 280 -8.92 -16.84 -17.27
N VAL A 281 -8.50 -16.40 -18.45
CA VAL A 281 -8.55 -15.00 -18.87
C VAL A 281 -9.92 -14.72 -19.45
N VAL A 282 -10.77 -14.04 -18.69
CA VAL A 282 -12.14 -13.69 -19.09
C VAL A 282 -12.10 -12.34 -19.80
N VAL A 283 -12.43 -12.33 -21.09
CA VAL A 283 -12.35 -11.15 -21.97
C VAL A 283 -13.71 -10.84 -22.59
N PRO A 284 -14.49 -9.91 -22.00
CA PRO A 284 -15.66 -9.34 -22.67
C PRO A 284 -15.24 -8.50 -23.87
N THR A 285 -15.87 -8.72 -25.03
CA THR A 285 -15.58 -7.91 -26.22
C THR A 285 -16.83 -7.65 -27.06
N ALA A 286 -16.82 -6.48 -27.71
CA ALA A 286 -17.75 -6.11 -28.78
C ALA A 286 -17.06 -6.04 -30.15
N PHE A 287 -15.84 -6.57 -30.27
CA PHE A 287 -15.00 -6.50 -31.47
C PHE A 287 -14.78 -5.06 -31.96
N THR A 288 -14.61 -4.14 -31.02
CA THR A 288 -14.40 -2.72 -31.31
C THR A 288 -13.16 -2.53 -32.19
N ARG A 289 -13.31 -1.74 -33.25
CA ARG A 289 -12.19 -1.33 -34.11
C ARG A 289 -11.76 0.09 -33.74
N ARG A 290 -10.46 0.30 -33.58
CA ARG A 290 -9.86 1.63 -33.37
C ARG A 290 -8.63 1.82 -34.22
N ASP A 291 -8.41 3.06 -34.65
CA ASP A 291 -7.11 3.49 -35.17
C ASP A 291 -6.17 3.74 -34.00
N LEU A 292 -5.10 2.96 -33.94
CA LEU A 292 -4.00 3.15 -33.01
C LEU A 292 -2.93 3.99 -33.71
N ALA A 293 -2.44 5.03 -33.03
CA ALA A 293 -1.55 6.03 -33.62
C ALA A 293 -0.35 5.43 -34.39
N ASP A 294 0.23 4.34 -33.85
CA ASP A 294 1.45 3.72 -34.40
C ASP A 294 1.20 2.43 -35.20
N ALA A 295 -0.03 1.91 -35.21
CA ALA A 295 -0.34 0.60 -35.82
C ALA A 295 -1.48 0.65 -36.86
N GLY A 296 -2.20 1.76 -36.96
CA GLY A 296 -3.40 1.90 -37.81
C GLY A 296 -4.60 1.13 -37.24
N PRO A 297 -5.58 0.76 -38.08
CA PRO A 297 -6.83 0.21 -37.59
C PRO A 297 -6.62 -1.23 -37.10
N ARG A 298 -7.07 -1.49 -35.86
CA ARG A 298 -7.00 -2.81 -35.21
C ARG A 298 -8.34 -3.15 -34.57
N VAL A 299 -8.67 -4.43 -34.54
CA VAL A 299 -9.70 -4.97 -33.63
C VAL A 299 -9.02 -5.16 -32.28
N LEU A 300 -9.50 -4.49 -31.24
CA LEU A 300 -8.81 -4.43 -29.96
C LEU A 300 -8.58 -5.82 -29.36
N VAL A 301 -9.61 -6.67 -29.38
CA VAL A 301 -9.50 -8.03 -28.85
C VAL A 301 -8.51 -8.91 -29.63
N GLU A 302 -8.39 -8.74 -30.95
CA GLU A 302 -7.41 -9.49 -31.75
C GLU A 302 -5.98 -9.08 -31.36
N ALA A 303 -5.74 -7.78 -31.16
CA ALA A 303 -4.45 -7.27 -30.69
C ALA A 303 -4.11 -7.79 -29.29
N LEU A 304 -5.08 -7.77 -28.36
CA LEU A 304 -4.91 -8.34 -27.03
C LEU A 304 -4.58 -9.83 -27.09
N VAL A 305 -5.35 -10.63 -27.84
CA VAL A 305 -5.15 -12.08 -27.94
C VAL A 305 -3.76 -12.41 -28.48
N ALA A 306 -3.33 -11.72 -29.54
CA ALA A 306 -1.99 -11.87 -30.08
C ALA A 306 -0.88 -11.47 -29.08
N ALA A 307 -1.12 -10.45 -28.25
CA ALA A 307 -0.17 -10.03 -27.22
C ALA A 307 -0.13 -11.00 -26.03
N LEU A 308 -1.27 -11.59 -25.65
CA LEU A 308 -1.33 -12.64 -24.61
C LEU A 308 -0.49 -13.85 -25.06
N ASP A 309 -0.67 -14.31 -26.28
CA ASP A 309 0.09 -15.44 -26.86
C ASP A 309 1.62 -15.24 -26.74
N GLN A 310 2.07 -14.00 -26.94
CA GLN A 310 3.49 -13.64 -26.86
C GLN A 310 4.01 -13.41 -25.44
N THR A 311 3.15 -13.02 -24.49
CA THR A 311 3.59 -12.52 -23.17
C THR A 311 3.29 -13.45 -22.00
N THR A 312 2.39 -14.41 -22.17
CA THR A 312 1.99 -15.38 -21.12
C THR A 312 2.67 -16.74 -21.26
N GLY A 313 3.76 -16.83 -22.03
CA GLY A 313 4.54 -18.05 -22.18
C GLY A 313 4.96 -18.65 -20.83
N GLY A 314 4.75 -19.96 -20.66
CA GLY A 314 5.06 -20.69 -19.42
C GLY A 314 4.00 -20.58 -18.31
N VAL A 315 2.82 -20.03 -18.61
CA VAL A 315 1.64 -20.08 -17.73
C VAL A 315 0.60 -21.00 -18.37
N ASP A 316 -0.02 -21.87 -17.56
CA ASP A 316 -1.19 -22.63 -18.01
C ASP A 316 -2.39 -21.67 -18.08
N CYS A 317 -2.70 -21.21 -19.29
CA CYS A 317 -3.72 -20.21 -19.54
C CYS A 317 -4.78 -20.73 -20.52
N GLU A 318 -6.03 -20.34 -20.29
CA GLU A 318 -7.08 -20.38 -21.29
C GLU A 318 -7.73 -19.00 -21.45
N ILE A 319 -8.31 -18.75 -22.61
CA ILE A 319 -9.11 -17.54 -22.87
C ILE A 319 -10.59 -17.93 -22.85
N VAL A 320 -11.38 -17.22 -22.06
CA VAL A 320 -12.85 -17.25 -22.14
C VAL A 320 -13.30 -15.94 -22.78
N LEU A 321 -13.57 -16.00 -24.09
CA LEU A 321 -14.05 -14.86 -24.86
C LEU A 321 -15.56 -14.69 -24.61
N VAL A 322 -15.96 -13.56 -24.04
CA VAL A 322 -17.36 -13.27 -23.77
C VAL A 322 -17.90 -12.33 -24.82
N VAL A 323 -18.87 -12.80 -25.60
CA VAL A 323 -19.42 -12.09 -26.75
C VAL A 323 -20.94 -11.96 -26.66
N ASP A 324 -21.52 -11.03 -27.42
CA ASP A 324 -22.97 -11.00 -27.62
C ASP A 324 -23.42 -12.25 -28.42
N GLU A 325 -24.64 -12.71 -28.19
CA GLU A 325 -25.20 -13.86 -28.93
C GLU A 325 -25.17 -13.66 -30.45
N ALA A 326 -25.33 -12.43 -30.93
CA ALA A 326 -25.28 -12.08 -32.35
C ALA A 326 -23.86 -11.85 -32.90
N ALA A 327 -22.80 -12.06 -32.11
CA ALA A 327 -21.43 -11.87 -32.56
C ALA A 327 -21.09 -12.78 -33.77
N PRO A 328 -20.48 -12.23 -34.84
CA PRO A 328 -20.12 -13.01 -36.03
C PRO A 328 -19.09 -14.10 -35.72
N GLU A 329 -19.35 -15.33 -36.18
CA GLU A 329 -18.44 -16.46 -35.95
C GLU A 329 -17.05 -16.23 -36.56
N ALA A 330 -16.99 -15.54 -37.71
CA ALA A 330 -15.71 -15.20 -38.34
C ALA A 330 -14.79 -14.35 -37.43
N ALA A 331 -15.35 -13.49 -36.58
CA ALA A 331 -14.57 -12.67 -35.65
C ALA A 331 -14.03 -13.51 -34.47
N ILE A 332 -14.82 -14.48 -34.01
CA ILE A 332 -14.41 -15.46 -32.99
C ILE A 332 -13.28 -16.34 -33.53
N GLU A 333 -13.42 -16.84 -34.76
CA GLU A 333 -12.41 -17.67 -35.42
C GLU A 333 -11.11 -16.89 -35.69
N ALA A 334 -11.19 -15.58 -35.98
CA ALA A 334 -10.01 -14.73 -36.06
C ALA A 334 -9.24 -14.69 -34.73
N CYS A 335 -9.93 -14.60 -33.59
CA CYS A 335 -9.28 -14.68 -32.28
C CYS A 335 -8.68 -16.06 -32.00
N ARG A 336 -9.38 -17.15 -32.37
CA ARG A 336 -8.85 -18.52 -32.23
C ARG A 336 -7.57 -18.73 -33.02
N ALA A 337 -7.47 -18.16 -34.21
CA ALA A 337 -6.27 -18.27 -35.05
C ALA A 337 -5.04 -17.56 -34.45
N LEU A 338 -5.23 -16.62 -33.51
CA LEU A 338 -4.16 -15.84 -32.87
C LEU A 338 -3.69 -16.43 -31.54
N TRP A 339 -4.38 -17.44 -31.01
CA TRP A 339 -4.09 -18.02 -29.69
C TRP A 339 -3.77 -19.51 -29.81
N HIS A 340 -2.58 -19.91 -29.36
CA HIS A 340 -2.15 -21.30 -29.42
C HIS A 340 -2.71 -22.19 -28.29
N GLY A 341 -3.36 -21.60 -27.27
CA GLY A 341 -3.94 -22.30 -26.14
C GLY A 341 -5.45 -22.60 -26.28
N PRO A 342 -6.10 -23.09 -25.22
CA PRO A 342 -7.54 -23.29 -25.20
C PRO A 342 -8.29 -21.95 -25.27
N LEU A 343 -9.26 -21.83 -26.19
CA LEU A 343 -10.19 -20.72 -26.27
C LEU A 343 -11.64 -21.22 -26.16
N ARG A 344 -12.34 -20.73 -25.14
CA ARG A 344 -13.77 -20.96 -24.90
C ARG A 344 -14.55 -19.70 -25.23
N VAL A 345 -15.83 -19.86 -25.54
CA VAL A 345 -16.73 -18.75 -25.87
C VAL A 345 -17.93 -18.80 -24.95
N ALA A 346 -18.17 -17.71 -24.21
CA ALA A 346 -19.39 -17.49 -23.47
C ALA A 346 -20.25 -16.47 -24.23
N ARG A 347 -21.55 -16.75 -24.41
CA ARG A 347 -22.48 -15.84 -25.10
C ARG A 347 -23.41 -15.17 -24.11
N THR A 348 -23.64 -13.86 -24.28
CA THR A 348 -24.56 -13.08 -23.46
C THR A 348 -25.69 -12.46 -24.28
N ARG A 349 -26.84 -12.23 -23.63
CA ARG A 349 -28.03 -11.62 -24.23
C ARG A 349 -28.35 -10.27 -23.60
N GLY A 350 -29.00 -9.41 -24.39
CA GLY A 350 -29.63 -8.18 -23.91
C GLY A 350 -28.74 -6.93 -23.94
N GLY A 351 -27.81 -6.87 -24.90
CA GLY A 351 -26.86 -5.77 -25.03
C GLY A 351 -25.72 -5.84 -24.01
N PHE A 352 -24.72 -4.96 -24.19
CA PHE A 352 -23.50 -4.98 -23.38
C PHE A 352 -23.78 -4.60 -21.93
N ASN A 353 -23.39 -5.49 -21.02
CA ASN A 353 -23.32 -5.23 -19.58
C ASN A 353 -22.06 -5.91 -19.04
N PHE A 354 -21.11 -5.10 -18.54
CA PHE A 354 -19.79 -5.59 -18.14
C PHE A 354 -19.88 -6.68 -17.06
N SER A 355 -20.61 -6.44 -15.97
CA SER A 355 -20.73 -7.41 -14.86
C SER A 355 -21.40 -8.71 -15.30
N ARG A 356 -22.42 -8.64 -16.17
CA ARG A 356 -23.07 -9.82 -16.75
C ARG A 356 -22.10 -10.62 -17.61
N ALA A 357 -21.31 -9.93 -18.45
CA ALA A 357 -20.33 -10.58 -19.30
C ALA A 357 -19.24 -11.27 -18.48
N ILE A 358 -18.69 -10.59 -17.48
CA ILE A 358 -17.73 -11.20 -16.54
C ILE A 358 -18.33 -12.43 -15.87
N ASN A 359 -19.54 -12.35 -15.31
CA ASN A 359 -20.18 -13.49 -14.65
C ASN A 359 -20.39 -14.67 -15.60
N ALA A 360 -20.83 -14.41 -16.84
CA ALA A 360 -21.01 -15.46 -17.85
C ALA A 360 -19.66 -16.12 -18.20
N GLY A 361 -18.59 -15.33 -18.36
CA GLY A 361 -17.26 -15.87 -18.62
C GLY A 361 -16.68 -16.65 -17.45
N VAL A 362 -16.91 -16.22 -16.20
CA VAL A 362 -16.46 -16.95 -15.00
C VAL A 362 -17.16 -18.30 -14.87
N VAL A 363 -18.41 -18.44 -15.27
CA VAL A 363 -19.11 -19.74 -15.28
C VAL A 363 -18.47 -20.72 -16.25
N GLU A 364 -17.92 -20.24 -17.37
CA GLU A 364 -17.24 -21.07 -18.38
C GLU A 364 -15.74 -21.27 -18.10
N ALA A 365 -15.19 -20.58 -17.10
CA ALA A 365 -13.81 -20.71 -16.67
C ALA A 365 -13.55 -22.09 -16.04
N SER A 366 -12.37 -22.65 -16.29
CA SER A 366 -11.90 -23.90 -15.68
C SER A 366 -10.61 -23.75 -14.87
N GLY A 367 -10.05 -22.55 -14.84
CA GLY A 367 -8.91 -22.19 -14.01
C GLY A 367 -9.30 -22.02 -12.54
N ASP A 368 -8.33 -22.28 -11.66
CA ASP A 368 -8.43 -21.96 -10.24
C ASP A 368 -8.18 -20.46 -9.96
N VAL A 369 -7.63 -19.75 -10.95
CA VAL A 369 -7.46 -18.30 -10.95
C VAL A 369 -8.21 -17.68 -12.12
N VAL A 370 -9.01 -16.66 -11.84
CA VAL A 370 -9.70 -15.87 -12.86
C VAL A 370 -8.99 -14.54 -13.04
N LEU A 371 -8.61 -14.22 -14.27
CA LEU A 371 -8.10 -12.92 -14.67
C LEU A 371 -9.19 -12.18 -15.46
N LEU A 372 -9.71 -11.09 -14.88
CA LEU A 372 -10.65 -10.20 -15.56
C LEU A 372 -9.85 -9.21 -16.41
N LEU A 373 -10.04 -9.23 -17.72
CA LEU A 373 -9.27 -8.40 -18.63
C LEU A 373 -10.17 -7.75 -19.67
N ASN A 374 -10.08 -6.43 -19.79
CA ASN A 374 -10.76 -5.71 -20.87
C ASN A 374 -10.06 -5.98 -22.20
N ASP A 375 -10.79 -5.88 -23.30
CA ASP A 375 -10.27 -6.14 -24.65
C ASP A 375 -9.35 -5.06 -25.21
N ASP A 376 -9.23 -3.92 -24.51
CA ASP A 376 -8.42 -2.75 -24.87
C ASP A 376 -7.12 -2.60 -24.08
N ILE A 377 -6.67 -3.69 -23.41
CA ILE A 377 -5.41 -3.73 -22.66
C ILE A 377 -4.27 -4.28 -23.52
N GLU A 378 -3.10 -3.67 -23.40
CA GLU A 378 -1.86 -4.17 -24.00
C GLU A 378 -0.83 -4.55 -22.92
N PRO A 379 -0.44 -5.85 -22.82
CA PRO A 379 0.64 -6.27 -21.96
C PRO A 379 1.99 -5.68 -22.36
N VAL A 380 2.54 -4.79 -21.53
CA VAL A 380 3.78 -4.05 -21.83
C VAL A 380 5.06 -4.90 -21.69
N ARG A 381 5.01 -6.01 -20.94
CA ARG A 381 6.18 -6.86 -20.70
C ARG A 381 5.80 -8.33 -20.51
N PRO A 382 6.63 -9.28 -20.98
CA PRO A 382 6.51 -10.69 -20.60
C PRO A 382 6.63 -10.89 -19.08
N GLY A 383 6.06 -11.99 -18.58
CA GLY A 383 6.19 -12.36 -17.16
C GLY A 383 5.22 -11.65 -16.21
N TRP A 384 4.31 -10.81 -16.74
CA TRP A 384 3.41 -9.99 -15.94
C TRP A 384 2.37 -10.84 -15.19
N VAL A 385 1.83 -11.89 -15.82
CA VAL A 385 0.90 -12.83 -15.17
C VAL A 385 1.58 -13.59 -14.05
N GLN A 386 2.80 -14.08 -14.28
CA GLN A 386 3.61 -14.77 -13.26
C GLN A 386 3.88 -13.87 -12.06
N ASP A 387 4.16 -12.58 -12.29
CA ASP A 387 4.33 -11.62 -11.20
C ASP A 387 3.02 -11.39 -10.41
N MET A 388 1.87 -11.39 -11.08
CA MET A 388 0.55 -11.31 -10.42
C MET A 388 0.25 -12.58 -9.62
N LEU A 389 0.51 -13.76 -10.18
CA LEU A 389 0.35 -15.05 -9.50
C LEU A 389 1.26 -15.15 -8.27
N ALA A 390 2.52 -14.72 -8.38
CA ALA A 390 3.45 -14.69 -7.25
C ALA A 390 2.96 -13.77 -6.11
N ALA A 391 2.23 -12.70 -6.43
CA ALA A 391 1.59 -11.84 -5.43
C ALA A 391 0.31 -12.47 -4.87
N LEU A 392 -0.47 -13.18 -5.70
CA LEU A 392 -1.69 -13.88 -5.29
C LEU A 392 -1.38 -15.04 -4.34
N ASP A 393 -0.25 -15.72 -4.53
CA ASP A 393 0.22 -16.80 -3.67
C ASP A 393 0.65 -16.36 -2.26
N LEU A 394 0.74 -15.05 -2.01
CA LEU A 394 1.06 -14.56 -0.68
C LEU A 394 -0.09 -14.87 0.29
N PRO A 395 0.20 -15.33 1.52
CA PRO A 395 -0.81 -15.59 2.54
C PRO A 395 -1.76 -14.40 2.75
N GLY A 396 -3.07 -14.68 2.73
CA GLY A 396 -4.13 -13.68 2.97
C GLY A 396 -4.52 -12.83 1.75
N VAL A 397 -3.87 -13.02 0.59
CA VAL A 397 -4.23 -12.29 -0.64
C VAL A 397 -5.37 -13.02 -1.36
N GLY A 398 -6.51 -12.34 -1.52
CA GLY A 398 -7.66 -12.86 -2.26
C GLY A 398 -7.80 -12.32 -3.69
N ALA A 399 -7.16 -11.20 -4.00
CA ALA A 399 -7.17 -10.58 -5.32
C ALA A 399 -5.92 -9.73 -5.54
N VAL A 400 -5.49 -9.65 -6.80
CA VAL A 400 -4.34 -8.84 -7.23
C VAL A 400 -4.73 -7.98 -8.43
N GLY A 401 -4.22 -6.75 -8.48
CA GLY A 401 -4.43 -5.83 -9.59
C GLY A 401 -3.10 -5.36 -10.15
N ALA A 402 -3.07 -5.10 -11.46
CA ALA A 402 -1.91 -4.51 -12.12
C ALA A 402 -1.94 -2.98 -12.01
N ARG A 403 -0.75 -2.36 -12.11
CA ARG A 403 -0.63 -0.95 -12.48
C ARG A 403 -0.97 -0.83 -13.97
N LEU A 404 -1.93 0.02 -14.30
CA LEU A 404 -2.28 0.34 -15.68
C LEU A 404 -1.76 1.72 -16.05
N LEU A 405 -1.32 1.86 -17.29
CA LEU A 405 -0.83 3.09 -17.88
C LEU A 405 -1.72 3.45 -19.08
N PHE A 406 -1.88 4.73 -19.33
CA PHE A 406 -2.36 5.20 -20.64
C PHE A 406 -1.25 5.04 -21.69
N ASP A 407 -1.62 5.23 -22.96
CA ASP A 407 -0.71 5.17 -24.10
C ASP A 407 0.43 6.19 -24.04
N ASP A 408 0.18 7.37 -23.45
CA ASP A 408 1.18 8.40 -23.17
C ASP A 408 2.11 8.06 -21.97
N GLY A 409 1.94 6.88 -21.36
CA GLY A 409 2.72 6.40 -20.23
C GLY A 409 2.31 6.98 -18.87
N THR A 410 1.29 7.84 -18.82
CA THR A 410 0.74 8.34 -17.56
C THR A 410 -0.01 7.24 -16.81
N ILE A 411 -0.14 7.38 -15.50
CA ILE A 411 -0.81 6.38 -14.66
C ILE A 411 -2.32 6.44 -14.90
N GLN A 412 -2.89 5.32 -15.36
CA GLN A 412 -4.33 5.13 -15.45
C GLN A 412 -4.90 4.59 -14.13
N HIS A 413 -4.24 3.58 -13.53
CA HIS A 413 -4.74 2.91 -12.34
C HIS A 413 -3.61 2.31 -11.50
N LEU A 414 -3.67 2.47 -10.17
CA LEU A 414 -2.71 1.93 -9.20
C LEU A 414 -3.34 1.11 -8.06
N GLY A 415 -4.61 0.75 -8.21
CA GLY A 415 -5.40 0.05 -7.20
C GLY A 415 -6.66 0.82 -6.82
N VAL A 416 -7.63 0.11 -6.24
CA VAL A 416 -8.85 0.68 -5.67
C VAL A 416 -8.78 0.55 -4.16
N VAL A 417 -9.09 1.64 -3.45
CA VAL A 417 -9.34 1.57 -2.00
C VAL A 417 -10.83 1.39 -1.80
N CYS A 418 -11.23 0.22 -1.31
CA CYS A 418 -12.59 -0.01 -0.83
C CYS A 418 -12.60 0.25 0.69
N PRO A 419 -13.03 1.43 1.16
CA PRO A 419 -13.22 1.64 2.58
C PRO A 419 -14.24 0.61 3.10
N PRO A 420 -14.05 0.04 4.30
CA PRO A 420 -15.07 -0.80 4.89
C PRO A 420 -16.38 -0.03 4.91
N ARG A 421 -17.46 -0.63 4.41
CA ARG A 421 -18.80 -0.06 4.58
C ARG A 421 -19.02 0.14 6.08
N ILE A 422 -19.38 1.35 6.48
CA ILE A 422 -20.11 1.56 7.73
C ILE A 422 -21.45 0.85 7.48
N LEU A 423 -21.52 -0.43 7.86
CA LEU A 423 -22.76 -1.20 7.90
C LEU A 423 -23.39 -1.04 9.27
#